data_AF-A0A958IFE5-F1
#
_entry.id   AF-A0A958IFE5-F1
#
_cell.length_a   1.000
_cell.length_b   1.000
_cell.length_c   1.000
_cell.angle_alpha   90.00
_cell.angle_beta   90.00
_cell.angle_gamma   90.00
#
_symmetry.space_group_name_H-M   'P 1'
#
loop_
_entity.id
_entity.type
_entity.pdbx_description
1 polymer ?
#
loop_
_entity_poly.entity_id
_entity_poly.type
_entity_poly.pdbx_seq_one_letter_code
_entity_poly.pdbx_strand_id
1 'polypeptide(L)'
;MVLRFRTALFISVLSYTLTAQEKEATVSSLIQLDVIRQFETAINENYIIPDKRPILISGLEAAIKDGSFNQTMSIEDFVNLTNRIIQASFPDRHLGLLSPQKYDEISQLFSD
;
A
#
# COMPACT_ATOMS: atom_id res chain seq x y z
N MET A 1 -29.86 -9.76 -11.82
CA MET A 1 -29.56 -8.42 -11.30
C MET A 1 -28.29 -8.55 -10.45
N VAL A 2 -27.12 -8.20 -11.01
CA VAL A 2 -25.82 -8.44 -10.36
C VAL A 2 -25.49 -7.23 -9.49
N LEU A 3 -25.60 -7.40 -8.17
CA LEU A 3 -25.20 -6.42 -7.17
C LEU A 3 -23.68 -6.24 -7.25
N ARG A 4 -23.22 -5.12 -7.83
CA ARG A 4 -21.81 -4.73 -7.85
C ARG A 4 -21.48 -3.97 -6.55
N PHE A 5 -21.14 -4.69 -5.50
CA PHE A 5 -20.46 -4.08 -4.35
C PHE A 5 -19.04 -3.72 -4.78
N ARG A 6 -18.81 -2.41 -4.96
CA ARG A 6 -17.49 -1.81 -5.19
C ARG A 6 -16.82 -1.65 -3.83
N THR A 7 -16.22 -2.72 -3.32
CA THR A 7 -15.50 -2.67 -2.04
C THR A 7 -14.10 -2.13 -2.30
N ALA A 8 -13.83 -0.91 -1.86
CA ALA A 8 -12.48 -0.36 -1.81
C ALA A 8 -11.71 -1.11 -0.71
N LEU A 9 -10.58 -1.71 -1.07
CA LEU A 9 -9.75 -2.46 -0.14
C LEU A 9 -8.72 -1.50 0.49
N PHE A 10 -9.00 -1.05 1.71
CA PHE A 10 -8.08 -0.25 2.51
C PHE A 10 -7.37 -1.16 3.51
N ILE A 11 -6.07 -1.40 3.30
CA ILE A 11 -5.26 -2.22 4.21
C ILE A 11 -4.38 -1.27 5.03
N SER A 12 -4.67 -1.17 6.32
CA SER A 12 -3.80 -0.48 7.28
C SER A 12 -2.68 -1.42 7.71
N VAL A 13 -1.50 -1.24 7.13
CA VAL A 13 -0.31 -2.07 7.43
C VAL A 13 0.54 -1.47 8.56
N LEU A 14 0.20 -0.28 9.07
CA LEU A 14 1.13 0.53 9.88
C LEU A 14 0.84 0.57 11.40
N SER A 15 0.43 -0.56 12.00
CA SER A 15 0.26 -0.64 13.46
C SER A 15 1.54 -1.01 14.24
N TYR A 16 2.68 -1.20 13.58
CA TYR A 16 3.93 -1.55 14.26
C TYR A 16 4.99 -0.44 14.15
N THR A 17 5.26 0.18 15.30
CA THR A 17 6.42 1.01 15.64
C THR A 17 6.58 2.35 14.92
N LEU A 18 5.64 3.27 15.14
CA LEU A 18 5.88 4.71 15.02
C LEU A 18 5.72 5.36 16.38
N THR A 19 6.76 5.27 17.21
CA THR A 19 6.95 6.23 18.30
C THR A 19 7.15 7.60 17.66
N ALA A 20 6.20 8.49 17.94
CA ALA A 20 6.16 9.90 17.61
C ALA A 20 7.54 10.56 17.43
N GLN A 21 7.86 10.91 16.19
CA GLN A 21 8.73 12.05 15.91
C GLN A 21 8.19 12.76 14.66
N GLU A 22 7.35 13.76 14.91
CA GLU A 22 6.82 14.70 13.94
C GLU A 22 8.00 15.42 13.25
N LYS A 23 8.27 15.08 11.99
CA LYS A 23 8.14 15.99 10.82
C LYS A 23 8.59 15.35 9.51
N GLU A 24 9.42 14.32 9.56
CA GLU A 24 9.80 13.48 8.42
C GLU A 24 10.03 12.06 8.94
N ALA A 25 8.95 11.35 9.25
CA ALA A 25 9.07 9.94 9.59
C ALA A 25 9.63 9.20 8.36
N THR A 26 10.84 8.69 8.49
CA THR A 26 11.50 7.89 7.46
C THR A 26 11.23 6.42 7.72
N VAL A 27 11.21 5.63 6.64
CA VAL A 27 10.99 4.19 6.68
C VAL A 27 12.26 3.52 6.22
N SER A 28 12.84 2.65 7.05
CA SER A 28 14.02 1.86 6.67
C SER A 28 13.67 0.85 5.57
N SER A 29 14.66 0.43 4.78
CA SER A 29 14.45 -0.58 3.72
C SER A 29 13.84 -1.88 4.25
N LEU A 30 14.23 -2.32 5.45
CA LEU A 30 13.65 -3.50 6.08
C LEU A 30 12.15 -3.35 6.37
N ILE A 31 11.73 -2.20 6.89
CA ILE A 31 10.31 -1.93 7.16
C ILE A 31 9.55 -1.79 5.83
N GLN A 32 10.12 -1.13 4.83
CA GLN A 32 9.51 -1.03 3.50
C GLN A 32 9.22 -2.42 2.92
N LEU A 33 10.20 -3.32 2.92
CA LEU A 33 10.03 -4.69 2.42
C LEU A 33 8.97 -5.47 3.18
N ASP A 34 8.90 -5.30 4.51
CA ASP A 34 7.86 -5.92 5.32
C ASP A 34 6.46 -5.41 4.95
N VAL A 35 6.30 -4.09 4.80
CA VAL A 35 5.04 -3.47 4.37
C VAL A 35 4.63 -3.95 2.97
N ILE A 36 5.57 -4.05 2.03
CA ILE A 36 5.27 -4.58 0.68
C ILE A 36 4.79 -6.03 0.75
N ARG A 37 5.42 -6.90 1.54
CA ARG A 37 4.99 -8.30 1.69
C ARG A 37 3.61 -8.44 2.33
N GLN A 38 3.32 -7.62 3.35
CA GLN A 38 1.99 -7.58 3.95
C GLN A 38 0.95 -7.09 2.93
N PHE A 39 1.32 -6.12 2.09
CA PHE A 39 0.46 -5.62 1.04
C PHE A 39 0.19 -6.65 -0.07
N GLU A 40 1.22 -7.39 -0.52
CA GLU A 40 1.09 -8.52 -1.44
C GLU A 40 0.14 -9.59 -0.90
N THR A 41 0.29 -9.95 0.39
CA THR A 41 -0.59 -10.90 1.07
C THR A 41 -2.04 -10.42 1.03
N ALA A 42 -2.25 -9.15 1.37
CA ALA A 42 -3.59 -8.59 1.42
C ALA A 42 -4.23 -8.42 0.02
N ILE A 43 -3.44 -8.14 -1.03
CA ILE A 43 -3.89 -8.22 -2.43
C ILE A 43 -4.31 -9.66 -2.75
N ASN A 44 -3.49 -10.63 -2.39
CA ASN A 44 -3.74 -12.03 -2.72
C ASN A 44 -5.02 -12.57 -2.06
N GLU A 45 -5.31 -12.15 -0.84
CA GLU A 45 -6.46 -12.61 -0.07
C GLU A 45 -7.75 -11.83 -0.42
N ASN A 46 -7.65 -10.50 -0.52
CA ASN A 46 -8.83 -9.64 -0.44
C ASN A 46 -9.12 -8.84 -1.72
N TYR A 47 -8.22 -8.83 -2.71
CA TYR A 47 -8.45 -8.03 -3.91
C TYR A 47 -9.59 -8.59 -4.76
N ILE A 48 -10.51 -7.72 -5.16
CA ILE A 48 -11.81 -8.09 -5.75
C ILE A 48 -11.72 -8.64 -7.18
N ILE A 49 -10.58 -8.46 -7.86
CA ILE A 49 -10.35 -8.96 -9.23
C ILE A 49 -9.23 -10.02 -9.21
N PRO A 50 -9.55 -11.32 -9.02
CA PRO A 50 -8.56 -12.38 -8.83
C PRO A 50 -7.51 -12.47 -9.94
N ASP A 51 -7.93 -12.37 -11.20
CA ASP A 51 -7.06 -12.48 -12.38
C ASP A 51 -6.00 -11.36 -12.47
N LYS A 52 -6.17 -10.29 -11.68
CA LYS A 52 -5.25 -9.15 -11.65
C LYS A 52 -4.29 -9.20 -10.47
N ARG A 53 -4.52 -10.06 -9.47
CA ARG A 53 -3.62 -10.25 -8.33
C ARG A 53 -2.19 -10.59 -8.77
N PRO A 54 -1.95 -11.56 -9.68
CA PRO A 54 -0.59 -11.88 -10.09
C PRO A 54 0.13 -10.72 -10.77
N ILE A 55 -0.59 -9.92 -11.57
CA ILE A 55 -0.02 -8.75 -12.28
C ILE A 55 0.45 -7.68 -11.29
N LEU A 56 -0.39 -7.40 -10.28
CA LEU A 56 -0.05 -6.43 -9.22
C LEU A 56 1.13 -6.89 -8.37
N ILE A 57 1.12 -8.16 -7.95
CA ILE A 57 2.21 -8.74 -7.14
C ILE A 57 3.51 -8.77 -7.92
N SER A 58 3.51 -9.24 -9.18
CA SER A 58 4.72 -9.25 -10.01
C SER A 58 5.31 -7.85 -10.23
N GLY A 59 4.48 -6.80 -10.25
CA GLY A 59 4.95 -5.42 -10.30
C GLY A 59 5.72 -5.00 -9.05
N LEU A 60 5.22 -5.38 -7.87
CA LEU A 60 5.88 -5.13 -6.58
C LEU A 60 7.18 -5.94 -6.46
N GLU A 61 7.15 -7.23 -6.83
CA GLU A 61 8.33 -8.11 -6.83
C GLU A 61 9.42 -7.59 -7.77
N ALA A 62 9.05 -7.10 -8.96
CA ALA A 62 9.99 -6.49 -9.89
C ALA A 62 10.64 -5.24 -9.28
N ALA A 63 9.87 -4.37 -8.63
CA ALA A 63 10.39 -3.18 -7.98
C ALA A 63 11.35 -3.50 -6.82
N ILE A 64 11.07 -4.56 -6.06
CA ILE A 64 11.98 -5.09 -5.02
C ILE A 64 13.29 -5.56 -5.67
N LYS A 65 13.20 -6.36 -6.73
CA LYS A 65 14.37 -6.91 -7.43
C LYS A 65 15.25 -5.82 -8.05
N ASP A 66 14.63 -4.75 -8.55
CA ASP A 66 15.32 -3.59 -9.12
C ASP A 66 15.89 -2.64 -8.04
N GLY A 67 15.64 -2.94 -6.76
CA GLY A 67 16.19 -2.21 -5.63
C GLY A 67 15.47 -0.89 -5.32
N SER A 68 14.24 -0.73 -5.80
CA SER A 68 13.43 0.49 -5.60
C SER A 68 13.21 0.82 -4.11
N PHE A 69 13.28 -0.19 -3.24
CA PHE A 69 13.06 -0.07 -1.79
C PHE A 69 14.36 -0.26 -0.97
N ASN A 70 15.54 -0.16 -1.60
CA ASN A 70 16.82 -0.40 -0.93
C ASN A 70 17.32 0.79 -0.08
N GLN A 71 16.66 1.94 -0.18
CA GLN A 71 17.07 3.17 0.49
C GLN A 71 16.04 3.58 1.53
N THR A 72 16.50 4.12 2.65
CA THR A 72 15.63 4.82 3.59
C THR A 72 15.01 6.02 2.90
N MET A 73 13.69 6.16 2.97
CA MET A 73 12.96 7.27 2.36
C MET A 73 11.83 7.75 3.28
N SER A 74 11.26 8.91 3.00
CA SER A 74 10.10 9.40 3.76
C SER A 74 8.91 8.46 3.58
N ILE A 75 7.99 8.42 4.56
CA ILE A 75 6.72 7.67 4.42
C ILE A 75 5.97 8.11 3.16
N GLU A 76 5.96 9.41 2.86
CA GLU A 76 5.26 9.95 1.69
C GLU A 76 5.88 9.45 0.37
N ASP A 77 7.21 9.48 0.26
CA ASP A 77 7.92 8.97 -0.92
C ASP A 77 7.68 7.48 -1.09
N PHE A 78 7.73 6.71 0.00
CA PHE A 78 7.45 5.27 -0.02
C PHE A 78 6.03 4.96 -0.50
N VAL A 79 5.03 5.66 0.06
CA VAL A 79 3.62 5.50 -0.35
C VAL A 79 3.42 5.91 -1.81
N ASN A 80 3.99 7.04 -2.23
CA ASN A 80 3.88 7.54 -3.60
C ASN A 80 4.57 6.60 -4.60
N LEU A 81 5.76 6.10 -4.28
CA LEU A 81 6.50 5.14 -5.10
C LEU A 81 5.70 3.84 -5.26
N THR A 82 5.24 3.27 -4.15
CA THR A 82 4.47 2.02 -4.16
C THR A 82 3.17 2.19 -4.96
N ASN A 83 2.46 3.30 -4.75
CA ASN A 83 1.25 3.60 -5.51
C ASN A 83 1.53 3.77 -7.00
N ARG A 84 2.65 4.39 -7.40
CA ARG A 84 3.04 4.46 -8.82
C ARG A 84 3.30 3.07 -9.41
N ILE A 85 3.99 2.19 -8.69
CA ILE A 85 4.31 0.83 -9.13
C ILE A 85 3.02 0.03 -9.39
N ILE A 86 2.09 0.02 -8.43
CA ILE A 86 0.84 -0.72 -8.61
C ILE A 86 -0.01 -0.15 -9.74
N GLN A 87 -0.10 1.18 -9.89
CA GLN A 87 -0.89 1.81 -10.95
C GLN A 87 -0.27 1.59 -12.34
N ALA A 88 1.05 1.51 -12.42
CA ALA A 88 1.76 1.13 -13.64
C ALA A 88 1.53 -0.34 -14.01
N SER A 89 1.40 -1.21 -13.00
CA SER A 89 1.15 -2.65 -13.18
C SER A 89 -0.28 -2.92 -13.63
N PHE A 90 -1.25 -2.32 -12.93
CA PHE A 90 -2.66 -2.34 -13.31
C PHE A 90 -3.37 -1.10 -12.75
N PRO A 91 -3.93 -0.22 -13.61
CA PRO A 91 -4.52 1.03 -13.16
C PRO A 91 -5.88 0.79 -12.48
N ASP A 92 -5.87 0.81 -11.15
CA ASP A 92 -7.07 0.73 -10.30
C ASP A 92 -7.06 1.85 -9.26
N ARG A 93 -7.93 2.85 -9.46
CA ARG A 93 -8.02 4.04 -8.60
C ARG A 93 -8.46 3.74 -7.16
N HIS A 94 -8.95 2.54 -6.89
CA HIS A 94 -9.42 2.12 -5.57
C HIS A 94 -8.39 1.31 -4.80
N LEU A 95 -7.24 0.98 -5.40
CA LEU A 95 -6.15 0.26 -4.77
C LEU A 95 -4.95 1.18 -4.53
N GLY A 96 -4.49 1.22 -3.29
CA GLY A 96 -3.28 1.95 -2.91
C GLY A 96 -2.94 1.83 -1.44
N LEU A 97 -1.71 2.18 -1.11
CA LEU A 97 -1.27 2.44 0.25
C LEU A 97 -1.65 3.86 0.65
N LEU A 98 -1.99 4.01 1.93
CA LEU A 98 -2.22 5.28 2.58
C LEU A 98 -1.11 5.54 3.60
N SER A 99 -0.75 6.81 3.78
CA SER A 99 0.01 7.22 4.95
C SER A 99 -0.88 7.11 6.20
N PRO A 100 -0.30 6.94 7.40
CA PRO A 100 -1.05 6.91 8.65
C PRO A 100 -1.96 8.13 8.83
N GLN A 101 -1.44 9.33 8.53
CA GLN A 101 -2.21 10.58 8.64
C GLN A 101 -3.45 10.55 7.75
N LYS A 102 -3.30 10.08 6.51
CA LYS A 102 -4.41 10.01 5.55
C LYS A 102 -5.41 8.92 5.92
N TYR A 103 -4.94 7.82 6.51
CA TYR A 103 -5.81 6.79 7.06
C TYR A 103 -6.65 7.33 8.22
N ASP A 104 -6.06 8.12 9.12
CA ASP A 104 -6.77 8.72 10.25
C ASP A 104 -7.82 9.73 9.77
N GLU A 105 -7.47 10.60 8.83
CA GLU A 105 -8.40 11.55 8.19
C GLU A 105 -9.60 10.82 7.56
N ILE A 106 -9.34 9.76 6.81
CA ILE A 106 -10.37 8.96 6.14
C ILE A 106 -11.23 8.24 7.18
N SER A 107 -10.62 7.62 8.19
CA SER A 107 -11.35 6.88 9.23
C SER A 107 -12.29 7.77 10.04
N GLN A 108 -11.89 9.02 10.29
CA GLN A 108 -12.76 10.01 10.94
C GLN A 108 -13.99 10.35 10.09
N LEU A 109 -13.86 10.41 8.76
CA LEU A 109 -14.98 10.70 7.85
C LEU A 109 -16.01 9.56 7.74
N PHE A 110 -15.65 8.34 8.14
CA PHE A 110 -16.52 7.16 8.09
C PHE A 110 -16.99 6.67 9.47
N SER A 111 -16.70 7.43 10.54
CA SER A 111 -17.07 7.09 11.92
C SER A 111 -18.36 7.77 12.41
N ASP A 112 -19.09 8.47 11.53
CA ASP A 112 -20.44 9.04 11.76
C ASP A 112 -21.53 8.13 11.15
#